data_AF-A0A399T4X3-F1
#
_entry.id   AF-A0A399T4X3-F1
#
_cell.length_a   1.000
_cell.length_b   1.000
_cell.length_c   1.000
_cell.angle_alpha   90.00
_cell.angle_beta   90.00
_cell.angle_gamma   90.00
#
_symmetry.space_group_name_H-M   'P 1'
#
loop_
_entity.id
_entity.type
_entity.pdbx_description
1 polymer ?
#
loop_
_entity_poly.entity_id
_entity_poly.type
_entity_poly.pdbx_seq_one_letter_code
_entity_poly.pdbx_strand_id
1 'polypeptide(L)'
;MFQKIHVIWMLALAGLVYGYKPVVANPLLFPENIEGTGNDAKYNVPPVAQNDTFVYYAGCDDILTGDILANDWDENEDSLKIYFAITPRPNQLFINDDRTFSIQIPEWYSGTMEFDYYIEEKTQDRYRAMAKVIIEVIPDSDCDGVVDFEDLDKDNDGIPDFVEGDGALDSDGDGIPDSKDIDSDNDGITDNVEWQSEEDYVAPLNVDANNNGWDDAYDPSAGGKYALPVDTDDNGVPDYLDADADGDGVSDLIEAFDVNNDGFSDVKPYYQDNDGDGLDDAFDSVDIKSGNCNPTGSNCVLIDFNQNGVRDWRDLSNRYFGVKSFVFPNPLENQFRLVHPELKTGEPVDVRIFSIDGKLLFRKELTSSPNFIQIPEFTEGVYRILVHSDSFTNTQNIVIAR
;
A
#
# COMPACT_ATOMS: atom_id res chain seq x y z
N MET A 1 41.14 -13.96 -12.02
CA MET A 1 41.30 -14.10 -13.48
C MET A 1 40.18 -15.04 -13.92
N PHE A 2 38.95 -14.63 -14.25
CA PHE A 2 38.40 -13.45 -14.91
C PHE A 2 37.01 -13.12 -14.32
N GLN A 3 36.65 -11.83 -14.28
CA GLN A 3 35.28 -11.32 -14.10
C GLN A 3 34.35 -11.87 -15.18
N LYS A 4 33.12 -12.23 -14.82
CA LYS A 4 31.99 -12.34 -15.76
C LYS A 4 31.07 -11.14 -15.50
N ILE A 5 31.12 -10.18 -16.42
CA ILE A 5 30.17 -9.09 -16.55
C ILE A 5 28.95 -9.66 -17.27
N HIS A 6 27.77 -9.65 -16.65
CA HIS A 6 26.51 -9.84 -17.36
C HIS A 6 26.06 -8.48 -17.90
N VAL A 7 26.27 -8.27 -19.20
CA VAL A 7 25.65 -7.18 -19.96
C VAL A 7 24.34 -7.73 -20.50
N ILE A 8 23.21 -7.20 -20.03
CA ILE A 8 21.89 -7.54 -20.58
C ILE A 8 21.72 -6.80 -21.91
N TRP A 9 21.33 -7.57 -22.93
CA TRP A 9 20.97 -7.09 -24.26
C TRP A 9 19.55 -6.51 -24.21
N MET A 10 19.39 -5.19 -24.38
CA MET A 10 18.11 -4.61 -24.80
C MET A 10 17.85 -4.98 -26.27
N LEU A 11 16.87 -5.86 -26.47
CA LEU A 11 16.25 -6.10 -27.78
C LEU A 11 15.42 -4.86 -28.15
N ALA A 12 16.00 -4.00 -28.98
CA ALA A 12 15.26 -2.98 -29.71
C ALA A 12 14.30 -3.66 -30.69
N LEU A 13 13.04 -3.80 -30.31
CA LEU A 13 11.98 -4.24 -31.22
C LEU A 13 11.66 -3.07 -32.17
N ALA A 14 12.10 -3.21 -33.42
CA ALA A 14 11.80 -2.30 -34.50
C ALA A 14 10.29 -2.34 -34.84
N GLY A 15 9.51 -1.45 -34.22
CA GLY A 15 8.19 -1.05 -34.68
C GLY A 15 8.31 0.16 -35.61
N LEU A 16 7.88 0.02 -36.86
CA LEU A 16 7.78 1.11 -37.83
C LEU A 16 6.95 2.28 -37.25
N VAL A 17 7.60 3.36 -36.84
CA VAL A 17 6.95 4.65 -36.64
C VAL A 17 7.21 5.49 -37.88
N TYR A 18 6.12 5.87 -38.56
CA TYR A 18 6.11 6.83 -39.64
C TYR A 18 6.91 8.07 -39.24
N GLY A 19 7.87 8.47 -40.07
CA GLY A 19 8.68 9.65 -39.85
C GLY A 19 7.82 10.91 -39.74
N TYR A 20 7.55 11.35 -38.52
CA TYR A 20 7.23 12.74 -38.25
C TYR A 20 8.54 13.50 -38.27
N LYS A 21 8.81 14.13 -39.42
CA LYS A 21 9.73 15.27 -39.46
C LYS A 21 9.19 16.31 -38.46
N PRO A 22 10.03 16.93 -37.61
CA PRO A 22 9.60 18.10 -36.87
C PRO A 22 9.09 19.11 -37.87
N VAL A 23 7.83 19.53 -37.70
CA VAL A 23 7.31 20.70 -38.40
C VAL A 23 8.09 21.87 -37.81
N VAL A 24 9.17 22.26 -38.49
CA VAL A 24 9.80 23.55 -38.29
C VAL A 24 8.68 24.56 -38.47
N ALA A 25 8.30 25.22 -37.38
CA ALA A 25 7.38 26.34 -37.44
C ALA A 25 7.92 27.30 -38.50
N ASN A 26 7.09 27.54 -39.51
CA ASN A 26 7.39 28.36 -40.66
C ASN A 26 7.89 29.73 -40.15
N PRO A 27 9.15 30.15 -40.40
CA PRO A 27 9.55 31.49 -40.03
C PRO A 27 8.75 32.42 -40.94
N LEU A 28 7.83 33.17 -40.34
CA LEU A 28 7.16 34.26 -41.05
C LEU A 28 8.27 35.20 -41.56
N LEU A 29 8.37 35.27 -42.89
CA LEU A 29 9.30 36.14 -43.60
C LEU A 29 8.98 37.61 -43.23
N PHE A 30 9.89 38.27 -42.52
CA PHE A 30 9.86 39.72 -42.37
C PHE A 30 10.48 40.38 -43.63
N PRO A 31 9.93 41.51 -44.12
CA PRO A 31 10.51 42.23 -45.24
C PRO A 31 11.80 42.95 -44.82
N GLU A 32 12.83 42.84 -45.65
CA GLU A 32 14.09 43.59 -45.52
C GLU A 32 13.88 45.12 -45.62
N ASN A 33 14.69 45.83 -44.84
CA ASN A 33 15.09 47.25 -44.91
C ASN A 33 14.10 48.34 -44.49
N ILE A 34 14.32 48.90 -43.29
CA ILE A 34 14.30 50.35 -43.06
C ILE A 34 15.48 50.72 -42.14
N GLU A 35 16.48 51.43 -42.68
CA GLU A 35 17.46 52.17 -41.88
C GLU A 35 16.76 53.37 -41.21
N GLY A 36 16.77 53.42 -39.88
CA GLY A 36 16.22 54.52 -39.10
C GLY A 36 17.00 54.73 -37.81
N THR A 37 17.80 55.80 -37.76
CA THR A 37 18.51 56.23 -36.56
C THR A 37 17.54 56.83 -35.53
N GLY A 38 17.38 56.18 -34.39
CA GLY A 38 16.71 56.78 -33.23
C GLY A 38 16.21 55.75 -32.23
N ASN A 39 16.98 55.52 -31.17
CA ASN A 39 16.54 54.97 -29.89
C ASN A 39 15.44 53.89 -30.00
N ASP A 40 15.75 52.79 -30.69
CA ASP A 40 14.79 51.71 -30.90
C ASP A 40 14.68 50.88 -29.63
N ALA A 41 13.47 50.82 -29.08
CA ALA A 41 13.14 49.84 -28.07
C ALA A 41 13.49 48.47 -28.64
N LYS A 42 14.32 47.72 -27.90
CA LYS A 42 14.70 46.31 -28.15
C LYS A 42 13.51 45.59 -28.82
N TYR A 43 13.71 45.02 -30.01
CA TYR A 43 12.70 44.15 -30.62
C TYR A 43 12.33 43.10 -29.56
N ASN A 44 11.04 43.02 -29.23
CA ASN A 44 10.55 42.03 -28.30
C ASN A 44 10.69 40.63 -28.94
N VAL A 45 11.49 39.76 -28.34
CA VAL A 45 11.77 38.41 -28.85
C VAL A 45 10.88 37.41 -28.10
N PRO A 46 10.14 36.53 -28.77
CA PRO A 46 9.33 35.50 -28.11
C PRO A 46 10.16 34.63 -27.14
N PRO A 47 9.55 34.13 -26.05
CA PRO A 47 10.25 33.26 -25.12
C PRO A 47 10.46 31.87 -25.74
N VAL A 48 11.39 31.10 -25.16
CA VAL A 48 11.67 29.71 -25.53
C VAL A 48 11.28 28.80 -24.37
N ALA A 49 10.34 27.89 -24.64
CA ALA A 49 9.93 26.85 -23.71
C ALA A 49 10.51 25.49 -24.13
N GLN A 50 10.99 24.70 -23.18
CA GLN A 50 11.53 23.35 -23.38
C GLN A 50 10.79 22.35 -22.51
N ASN A 51 10.72 21.08 -22.95
CA ASN A 51 10.04 20.07 -22.15
C ASN A 51 10.83 19.77 -20.87
N ASP A 52 10.11 19.54 -19.78
CA ASP A 52 10.64 19.15 -18.48
C ASP A 52 10.38 17.68 -18.20
N THR A 53 11.28 17.06 -17.45
CA THR A 53 11.15 15.67 -17.02
C THR A 53 11.44 15.56 -15.53
N PHE A 54 10.51 14.95 -14.80
CA PHE A 54 10.61 14.65 -13.37
C PHE A 54 10.44 13.16 -13.15
N VAL A 55 11.10 12.63 -12.13
CA VAL A 55 10.87 11.28 -11.61
C VAL A 55 10.24 11.45 -10.24
N TYR A 56 9.21 10.67 -9.96
CA TYR A 56 8.50 10.66 -8.70
C TYR A 56 8.35 9.22 -8.23
N TYR A 57 8.83 8.95 -7.03
CA TYR A 57 8.72 7.66 -6.36
C TYR A 57 7.42 7.67 -5.57
N ALA A 58 6.43 6.90 -6.02
CA ALA A 58 5.10 6.85 -5.43
C ALA A 58 5.11 5.94 -4.21
N GLY A 59 4.55 6.44 -3.10
CA GLY A 59 4.55 5.79 -1.78
C GLY A 59 5.06 6.72 -0.68
N CYS A 60 5.90 7.72 -1.01
CA CYS A 60 6.72 8.39 0.02
C CYS A 60 6.35 9.84 0.32
N ASP A 61 5.69 10.50 -0.62
CA ASP A 61 5.31 11.91 -0.53
C ASP A 61 4.07 12.13 -1.39
N ASP A 62 2.96 12.65 -0.88
CA ASP A 62 1.77 12.85 -1.73
C ASP A 62 1.91 13.96 -2.79
N ILE A 63 2.97 14.78 -2.71
CA ILE A 63 3.11 16.01 -3.49
C ILE A 63 4.49 16.11 -4.16
N LEU A 64 4.50 16.00 -5.49
CA LEU A 64 5.67 16.34 -6.29
C LEU A 64 5.76 17.87 -6.46
N THR A 65 6.94 18.45 -6.20
CA THR A 65 7.26 19.85 -6.53
C THR A 65 8.34 19.93 -7.61
N GLY A 66 8.21 20.87 -8.55
CA GLY A 66 9.18 21.01 -9.63
C GLY A 66 9.31 22.43 -10.18
N ASP A 67 10.51 22.78 -10.67
CA ASP A 67 10.78 24.06 -11.35
C ASP A 67 10.78 23.87 -12.87
N ILE A 68 9.76 24.41 -13.53
CA ILE A 68 9.58 24.37 -15.00
C ILE A 68 10.25 25.54 -15.72
N LEU A 69 10.89 26.47 -14.99
CA LEU A 69 11.65 27.56 -15.60
C LEU A 69 13.15 27.27 -15.65
N ALA A 70 13.59 26.13 -15.13
CA ALA A 70 15.01 25.77 -15.04
C ALA A 70 15.72 25.72 -16.41
N ASN A 71 14.98 25.37 -17.48
CA ASN A 71 15.46 25.27 -18.86
C ASN A 71 14.72 26.21 -19.84
N ASP A 72 13.88 27.11 -19.34
CA ASP A 72 13.11 28.08 -20.12
C ASP A 72 13.74 29.46 -20.02
N TRP A 73 13.72 30.22 -21.12
CA TRP A 73 14.28 31.58 -21.09
C TRP A 73 13.64 32.53 -22.10
N ASP A 74 13.89 33.81 -21.86
CA ASP A 74 13.57 34.92 -22.73
C ASP A 74 14.86 35.68 -23.05
N GLU A 75 15.15 35.91 -24.34
CA GLU A 75 16.44 36.50 -24.78
C GLU A 75 16.59 37.96 -24.33
N ASN A 76 15.47 38.65 -24.17
CA ASN A 76 15.38 40.04 -23.74
C ASN A 76 15.24 40.18 -22.22
N GLU A 77 15.10 39.07 -21.50
CA GLU A 77 14.85 38.95 -20.05
C GLU A 77 13.51 39.58 -19.61
N ASP A 78 12.51 39.55 -20.49
CA ASP A 78 11.16 39.96 -20.14
C ASP A 78 10.55 39.02 -19.09
N SER A 79 9.74 39.61 -18.20
CA SER A 79 9.15 38.85 -17.11
C SER A 79 8.13 37.85 -17.64
N LEU A 80 8.34 36.57 -17.34
CA LEU A 80 7.46 35.48 -17.76
C LEU A 80 6.32 35.23 -16.75
N LYS A 81 5.22 34.69 -17.27
CA LYS A 81 4.09 34.16 -16.52
C LYS A 81 3.75 32.78 -17.04
N ILE A 82 3.57 31.83 -16.13
CA ILE A 82 3.25 30.44 -16.44
C ILE A 82 1.72 30.24 -16.44
N TYR A 83 1.25 29.38 -17.35
CA TYR A 83 -0.12 28.88 -17.40
C TYR A 83 -0.13 27.39 -17.74
N PHE A 84 -0.96 26.59 -17.08
CA PHE A 84 -1.23 25.21 -17.51
C PHE A 84 -2.33 25.17 -18.57
N ALA A 85 -2.16 24.33 -19.59
CA ALA A 85 -3.12 24.19 -20.68
C ALA A 85 -4.44 23.58 -20.22
N ILE A 86 -4.35 22.64 -19.29
CA ILE A 86 -5.46 21.97 -18.63
C ILE A 86 -4.98 21.66 -17.21
N THR A 87 -5.73 22.05 -16.18
CA THR A 87 -5.53 21.49 -14.84
C THR A 87 -6.24 20.14 -14.78
N PRO A 88 -5.56 19.02 -14.45
CA PRO A 88 -6.24 17.77 -14.14
C PRO A 88 -7.32 18.05 -13.07
N ARG A 89 -8.56 17.65 -13.35
CA ARG A 89 -9.72 17.96 -12.51
C ARG A 89 -9.87 16.91 -11.41
N PRO A 90 -10.23 17.32 -10.17
CA PRO A 90 -10.04 18.63 -9.54
C PRO A 90 -8.87 18.62 -8.53
N ASN A 91 -8.09 19.71 -8.52
CA ASN A 91 -7.15 20.09 -7.45
C ASN A 91 -5.83 19.29 -7.31
N GLN A 92 -5.33 18.66 -8.38
CA GLN A 92 -4.01 18.03 -8.29
C GLN A 92 -2.86 18.99 -8.59
N LEU A 93 -2.98 19.95 -9.53
CA LEU A 93 -1.85 20.75 -10.01
C LEU A 93 -1.98 22.25 -9.70
N PHE A 94 -0.96 22.84 -9.07
CA PHE A 94 -0.89 24.27 -8.70
C PHE A 94 0.46 24.90 -9.08
N ILE A 95 0.48 26.23 -9.21
CA ILE A 95 1.72 27.02 -9.34
C ILE A 95 1.93 27.73 -8.00
N ASN A 96 3.12 27.56 -7.42
CA ASN A 96 3.53 28.15 -6.16
C ASN A 96 3.97 29.61 -6.33
N ASP A 97 4.02 30.36 -5.24
CA ASP A 97 4.42 31.78 -5.24
C ASP A 97 5.87 31.98 -5.73
N ASP A 98 6.72 30.96 -5.54
CA ASP A 98 8.11 30.92 -6.01
C ASP A 98 8.26 30.51 -7.48
N ARG A 99 7.15 30.25 -8.18
CA ARG A 99 7.03 29.83 -9.59
C ARG A 99 7.34 28.36 -9.87
N THR A 100 7.54 27.53 -8.85
CA THR A 100 7.49 26.08 -9.00
C THR A 100 6.05 25.60 -9.19
N PHE A 101 5.85 24.35 -9.61
CA PHE A 101 4.55 23.68 -9.55
C PHE A 101 4.52 22.68 -8.41
N SER A 102 3.30 22.37 -7.94
CA SER A 102 3.01 21.25 -7.05
C SER A 102 1.94 20.38 -7.69
N ILE A 103 2.15 19.07 -7.72
CA ILE A 103 1.15 18.10 -8.17
C ILE A 103 0.92 17.00 -7.14
N GLN A 104 -0.34 16.75 -6.77
CA GLN A 104 -0.73 15.57 -6.01
C GLN A 104 -0.96 14.39 -6.98
N ILE A 105 -0.20 13.32 -6.79
CA ILE A 105 -0.26 12.11 -7.61
C ILE A 105 -1.06 11.07 -6.82
N PRO A 106 -2.11 10.44 -7.39
CA PRO A 106 -2.82 9.37 -6.69
C PRO A 106 -1.89 8.18 -6.40
N GLU A 107 -1.99 7.58 -5.22
CA GLU A 107 -1.21 6.39 -4.81
C GLU A 107 -1.29 5.24 -5.82
N TRP A 108 -2.48 4.99 -6.38
CA TRP A 108 -2.68 3.93 -7.38
C TRP A 108 -2.04 4.21 -8.75
N TYR A 109 -1.53 5.41 -9.00
CA TYR A 109 -1.02 5.79 -10.31
C TYR A 109 0.44 5.38 -10.48
N SER A 110 0.72 4.58 -11.51
CA SER A 110 2.07 4.30 -11.99
C SER A 110 2.24 4.59 -13.48
N GLY A 111 3.47 4.88 -13.90
CA GLY A 111 3.82 5.17 -15.27
C GLY A 111 3.93 6.66 -15.60
N THR A 112 3.72 7.02 -16.87
CA THR A 112 4.04 8.36 -17.36
C THR A 112 2.83 9.30 -17.36
N MET A 113 2.90 10.35 -16.53
CA MET A 113 1.96 11.47 -16.54
C MET A 113 2.49 12.63 -17.37
N GLU A 114 1.63 13.27 -18.16
CA GLU A 114 2.02 14.42 -18.98
C GLU A 114 0.99 15.54 -18.92
N PHE A 115 1.47 16.79 -18.86
CA PHE A 115 0.63 17.96 -19.06
C PHE A 115 1.38 19.07 -19.79
N ASP A 116 0.64 19.89 -20.52
CA ASP A 116 1.20 21.00 -21.28
C ASP A 116 1.14 22.31 -20.47
N TYR A 117 2.17 23.14 -20.62
CA TYR A 117 2.23 24.48 -20.03
C TYR A 117 2.65 25.53 -21.05
N TYR A 118 2.38 26.79 -20.71
CA TYR A 118 2.75 27.96 -21.50
C TYR A 118 3.53 28.94 -20.63
N ILE A 119 4.60 29.50 -21.20
CA ILE A 119 5.22 30.73 -20.72
C ILE A 119 4.74 31.89 -21.59
N GLU A 120 4.27 32.96 -20.95
CA GLU A 120 3.82 34.19 -21.59
C GLU A 120 4.61 35.37 -21.07
N GLU A 121 5.06 36.23 -21.98
CA GLU A 121 5.66 37.50 -21.61
C GLU A 121 4.66 38.48 -20.98
N LYS A 122 5.12 39.25 -19.99
CA LYS A 122 4.39 40.41 -19.44
C LYS A 122 4.65 41.71 -20.23
N THR A 123 4.74 41.61 -21.54
CA THR A 123 4.94 42.72 -22.49
C THR A 123 3.60 43.13 -23.13
N GLN A 124 3.62 44.13 -24.04
CA GLN A 124 2.43 44.49 -24.80
C GLN A 124 2.05 43.44 -25.85
N ASP A 125 3.04 42.77 -26.45
CA ASP A 125 2.82 41.80 -27.52
C ASP A 125 2.43 40.41 -26.99
N ARG A 126 2.81 40.10 -25.73
CA ARG A 126 2.41 38.88 -25.00
C ARG A 126 2.70 37.60 -25.78
N TYR A 127 3.94 37.47 -26.29
CA TYR A 127 4.33 36.23 -26.95
C TYR A 127 4.25 35.04 -25.98
N ARG A 128 4.02 33.87 -26.56
CA ARG A 128 3.85 32.61 -25.83
C ARG A 128 4.68 31.52 -26.46
N ALA A 129 5.30 30.72 -25.60
CA ALA A 129 5.84 29.41 -25.95
C ALA A 129 5.13 28.33 -25.14
N MET A 130 5.09 27.13 -25.70
CA MET A 130 4.43 25.96 -25.13
C MET A 130 5.45 24.84 -25.02
N ALA A 131 5.42 24.13 -23.90
CA ALA A 131 6.18 22.91 -23.68
C ALA A 131 5.37 21.96 -22.79
N LYS A 132 5.97 20.81 -22.48
CA LYS A 132 5.34 19.71 -21.76
C LYS A 132 6.15 19.34 -20.53
N VAL A 133 5.45 19.11 -19.43
CA VAL A 133 5.99 18.40 -18.27
C VAL A 133 5.69 16.92 -18.44
N ILE A 134 6.71 16.09 -18.27
CA ILE A 134 6.65 14.63 -18.27
C ILE A 134 7.07 14.17 -16.88
N ILE A 135 6.22 13.41 -16.20
CA ILE A 135 6.49 12.83 -14.89
C ILE A 135 6.50 11.31 -15.06
N GLU A 136 7.62 10.69 -14.73
CA GLU A 136 7.72 9.24 -14.59
C GLU A 136 7.43 8.87 -13.14
N VAL A 137 6.32 8.18 -12.93
CA VAL A 137 5.88 7.70 -11.61
C VAL A 137 6.29 6.25 -11.45
N ILE A 138 7.16 6.01 -10.48
CA ILE A 138 7.75 4.71 -10.18
C ILE A 138 7.28 4.28 -8.78
N PRO A 139 6.59 3.15 -8.62
CA PRO A 139 6.22 2.64 -7.30
C PRO A 139 7.44 2.31 -6.43
N ASP A 140 7.31 2.63 -5.15
CA ASP A 140 8.26 2.43 -4.04
C ASP A 140 7.38 2.34 -2.77
N SER A 141 6.85 1.13 -2.50
CA SER A 141 5.74 0.88 -1.58
C SER A 141 6.07 1.20 -0.13
N ASP A 142 7.28 0.84 0.33
CA ASP A 142 7.78 1.02 1.69
C ASP A 142 8.63 2.28 1.86
N CYS A 143 9.11 2.90 0.78
CA CYS A 143 9.91 4.12 0.80
C CYS A 143 11.31 3.97 1.38
N ASP A 144 11.94 2.83 1.17
CA ASP A 144 13.36 2.64 1.49
C ASP A 144 14.31 3.18 0.40
N GLY A 145 13.75 3.52 -0.78
CA GLY A 145 14.48 4.05 -1.93
C GLY A 145 14.94 2.99 -2.94
N VAL A 146 14.55 1.74 -2.74
CA VAL A 146 14.52 0.66 -3.73
C VAL A 146 13.12 0.66 -4.34
N VAL A 147 13.04 0.47 -5.66
CA VAL A 147 11.76 0.54 -6.37
C VAL A 147 11.14 -0.83 -6.42
N ASP A 148 9.81 -0.96 -6.31
CA ASP A 148 9.10 -2.23 -6.18
C ASP A 148 9.56 -3.34 -7.15
N PHE A 149 9.92 -3.00 -8.38
CA PHE A 149 10.30 -4.01 -9.38
C PHE A 149 11.75 -4.51 -9.23
N GLU A 150 12.57 -3.86 -8.40
CA GLU A 150 13.91 -4.27 -8.00
C GLU A 150 13.99 -4.70 -6.53
N ASP A 151 12.97 -4.34 -5.74
CA ASP A 151 12.80 -4.70 -4.33
C ASP A 151 12.50 -6.19 -4.15
N LEU A 152 12.95 -6.74 -3.03
CA LEU A 152 12.71 -8.13 -2.60
C LEU A 152 11.74 -8.23 -1.41
N ASP A 153 11.38 -7.11 -0.78
CA ASP A 153 10.59 -6.99 0.45
C ASP A 153 9.89 -5.62 0.43
N LYS A 154 8.80 -5.50 -0.35
CA LYS A 154 8.24 -4.20 -0.78
C LYS A 154 7.47 -3.44 0.30
N ASP A 155 7.13 -4.05 1.42
CA ASP A 155 6.56 -3.41 2.61
C ASP A 155 7.55 -3.40 3.79
N ASN A 156 8.67 -4.11 3.65
CA ASN A 156 9.80 -4.15 4.59
C ASN A 156 9.43 -4.77 5.93
N ASP A 157 8.41 -5.63 5.94
CA ASP A 157 7.94 -6.37 7.10
C ASP A 157 8.92 -7.51 7.50
N GLY A 158 9.92 -7.77 6.65
CA GLY A 158 10.97 -8.76 6.83
C GLY A 158 10.68 -10.12 6.19
N ILE A 159 9.45 -10.33 5.71
CA ILE A 159 9.03 -11.45 4.88
C ILE A 159 9.32 -11.07 3.42
N PRO A 160 10.16 -11.82 2.70
CA PRO A 160 10.51 -11.44 1.35
C PRO A 160 9.42 -11.86 0.36
N ASP A 161 9.11 -11.02 -0.63
CA ASP A 161 8.06 -11.16 -1.65
C ASP A 161 7.91 -12.54 -2.31
N PHE A 162 8.97 -13.34 -2.35
CA PHE A 162 8.91 -14.71 -2.87
C PHE A 162 8.16 -15.67 -1.93
N VAL A 163 7.89 -15.25 -0.70
CA VAL A 163 7.12 -15.93 0.35
C VAL A 163 5.67 -15.46 0.31
N GLU A 164 5.37 -14.16 0.40
CA GLU A 164 3.97 -13.68 0.32
C GLU A 164 3.42 -13.69 -1.11
N GLY A 165 4.28 -13.65 -2.12
CA GLY A 165 3.90 -13.76 -3.51
C GLY A 165 3.63 -12.42 -4.18
N ASP A 166 4.69 -11.67 -4.44
CA ASP A 166 4.88 -10.59 -5.45
C ASP A 166 3.61 -10.04 -6.14
N GLY A 167 2.71 -9.44 -5.35
CA GLY A 167 1.47 -8.78 -5.80
C GLY A 167 0.34 -9.70 -6.31
N ALA A 168 0.38 -11.00 -6.02
CA ALA A 168 -0.60 -11.98 -6.49
C ALA A 168 -1.54 -12.52 -5.41
N LEU A 169 -1.11 -12.49 -4.14
CA LEU A 169 -1.91 -12.82 -2.97
C LEU A 169 -2.38 -11.52 -2.30
N ASP A 170 -3.54 -11.62 -1.66
CA ASP A 170 -4.31 -10.58 -0.98
C ASP A 170 -5.24 -11.40 -0.08
N SER A 171 -4.73 -11.70 1.10
CA SER A 171 -5.21 -12.74 1.99
C SER A 171 -6.48 -12.27 2.66
N ASP A 172 -6.48 -11.12 3.30
CA ASP A 172 -7.67 -10.53 3.93
C ASP A 172 -8.72 -9.99 2.93
N GLY A 173 -8.34 -9.73 1.68
CA GLY A 173 -9.20 -9.18 0.64
C GLY A 173 -9.47 -7.68 0.76
N ASP A 174 -8.58 -6.91 1.37
CA ASP A 174 -8.74 -5.47 1.57
C ASP A 174 -8.31 -4.63 0.34
N GLY A 175 -7.61 -5.28 -0.61
CA GLY A 175 -7.15 -4.71 -1.86
C GLY A 175 -5.68 -4.28 -1.89
N ILE A 176 -4.97 -4.43 -0.77
CA ILE A 176 -3.51 -4.35 -0.65
C ILE A 176 -2.98 -5.78 -0.76
N PRO A 177 -2.07 -6.08 -1.71
CA PRO A 177 -1.49 -7.41 -1.79
C PRO A 177 -0.61 -7.71 -0.57
N ASP A 178 -0.59 -8.96 -0.09
CA ASP A 178 0.22 -9.41 1.07
C ASP A 178 1.68 -8.94 1.00
N SER A 179 2.26 -8.86 -0.20
CA SER A 179 3.64 -8.40 -0.39
C SER A 179 3.81 -6.87 -0.36
N LYS A 180 2.83 -6.14 0.16
CA LYS A 180 2.74 -4.68 0.28
C LYS A 180 1.95 -4.29 1.53
N ASP A 181 1.69 -5.24 2.41
CA ASP A 181 0.76 -5.18 3.53
C ASP A 181 1.49 -5.67 4.77
N ILE A 182 1.57 -4.84 5.81
CA ILE A 182 2.28 -5.21 7.04
C ILE A 182 1.42 -5.96 8.06
N ASP A 183 0.14 -6.25 7.76
CA ASP A 183 -0.86 -6.96 8.58
C ASP A 183 -1.80 -7.76 7.65
N SER A 184 -1.26 -8.77 6.96
CA SER A 184 -1.87 -9.47 5.82
C SER A 184 -3.18 -10.23 6.13
N ASP A 185 -3.51 -10.45 7.40
CA ASP A 185 -4.79 -11.02 7.84
C ASP A 185 -5.69 -10.06 8.63
N ASN A 186 -5.23 -8.82 8.79
CA ASN A 186 -5.95 -7.65 9.28
C ASN A 186 -6.50 -7.82 10.70
N ASP A 187 -5.68 -8.44 11.55
CA ASP A 187 -6.02 -8.74 12.93
C ASP A 187 -5.43 -7.72 13.93
N GLY A 188 -4.53 -6.83 13.46
CA GLY A 188 -3.90 -5.76 14.21
C GLY A 188 -2.50 -6.11 14.76
N ILE A 189 -2.00 -7.30 14.49
CA ILE A 189 -0.64 -7.75 14.81
C ILE A 189 0.18 -7.72 13.52
N THR A 190 1.27 -6.97 13.49
CA THR A 190 2.07 -6.85 12.27
C THR A 190 2.75 -8.16 11.88
N ASP A 191 2.76 -8.47 10.60
CA ASP A 191 3.35 -9.67 9.99
C ASP A 191 4.78 -9.94 10.49
N ASN A 192 5.63 -8.89 10.63
CA ASN A 192 6.99 -8.97 11.21
C ASN A 192 7.07 -9.75 12.54
N VAL A 193 6.07 -9.54 13.40
CA VAL A 193 5.93 -10.17 14.72
C VAL A 193 5.41 -11.60 14.56
N GLU A 194 4.55 -11.82 13.58
CA GLU A 194 3.81 -13.04 13.40
C GLU A 194 4.60 -14.13 12.69
N TRP A 195 5.36 -13.80 11.65
CA TRP A 195 6.14 -14.79 10.93
C TRP A 195 7.27 -15.41 11.75
N GLN A 196 7.64 -14.78 12.87
CA GLN A 196 8.72 -15.20 13.76
C GLN A 196 8.21 -15.81 15.06
N SER A 197 9.00 -16.71 15.66
CA SER A 197 8.71 -17.21 17.00
C SER A 197 9.25 -16.28 18.08
N GLU A 198 8.59 -16.26 19.24
CA GLU A 198 8.96 -15.40 20.37
C GLU A 198 10.42 -15.63 20.85
N GLU A 199 10.90 -16.88 20.82
CA GLU A 199 12.26 -17.21 21.27
C GLU A 199 13.34 -16.72 20.29
N ASP A 200 13.01 -16.69 19.00
CA ASP A 200 13.96 -16.46 17.91
C ASP A 200 13.78 -15.11 17.21
N TYR A 201 12.88 -14.25 17.73
CA TYR A 201 12.55 -12.95 17.17
C TYR A 201 13.80 -12.09 16.91
N VAL A 202 13.87 -11.58 15.69
CA VAL A 202 14.88 -10.64 15.21
C VAL A 202 14.16 -9.36 14.81
N ALA A 203 14.49 -8.28 15.52
CA ALA A 203 14.04 -6.93 15.16
C ALA A 203 14.78 -6.44 13.90
N PRO A 204 14.13 -5.60 13.07
CA PRO A 204 14.77 -5.03 11.87
C PRO A 204 15.98 -4.18 12.25
N LEU A 205 17.01 -4.17 11.39
CA LEU A 205 18.19 -3.32 11.59
C LEU A 205 18.00 -1.92 11.01
N ASN A 206 17.04 -1.74 10.11
CA ASN A 206 16.85 -0.58 9.25
C ASN A 206 18.13 -0.29 8.46
N VAL A 207 18.71 -1.35 7.91
CA VAL A 207 19.94 -1.32 7.12
C VAL A 207 19.79 -2.28 5.96
N ASP A 208 19.85 -1.74 4.75
CA ASP A 208 20.10 -2.52 3.53
C ASP A 208 21.46 -2.10 2.96
N ALA A 209 22.50 -2.89 3.24
CA ALA A 209 23.85 -2.57 2.79
C ALA A 209 24.08 -2.92 1.30
N ASN A 210 23.19 -3.72 0.71
CA ASN A 210 23.36 -4.27 -0.62
C ASN A 210 22.38 -3.71 -1.66
N ASN A 211 21.44 -2.87 -1.22
CA ASN A 211 20.48 -2.11 -2.02
C ASN A 211 19.57 -3.06 -2.84
N ASN A 212 19.04 -4.08 -2.17
CA ASN A 212 18.05 -5.02 -2.71
C ASN A 212 16.67 -4.91 -2.02
N GLY A 213 16.50 -3.99 -1.08
CA GLY A 213 15.27 -3.71 -0.35
C GLY A 213 15.01 -4.62 0.85
N TRP A 214 15.75 -5.73 0.97
CA TRP A 214 15.57 -6.66 2.09
C TRP A 214 16.51 -6.31 3.25
N ASP A 215 15.95 -6.03 4.43
CA ASP A 215 16.73 -5.65 5.60
C ASP A 215 17.83 -6.69 5.96
N ASP A 216 19.03 -6.19 6.25
CA ASP A 216 20.22 -6.99 6.57
C ASP A 216 20.00 -7.92 7.80
N ALA A 217 19.01 -7.64 8.66
CA ALA A 217 18.61 -8.53 9.76
C ALA A 217 18.14 -9.89 9.24
N TYR A 218 17.46 -9.89 8.10
CA TYR A 218 16.75 -11.02 7.54
C TYR A 218 17.49 -11.59 6.31
N ASP A 219 18.12 -10.74 5.48
CA ASP A 219 18.76 -11.14 4.22
C ASP A 219 20.01 -12.04 4.43
N PRO A 220 19.97 -13.33 4.04
CA PRO A 220 21.14 -14.22 4.10
C PRO A 220 22.32 -13.78 3.22
N SER A 221 22.05 -12.98 2.18
CA SER A 221 23.05 -12.43 1.27
C SER A 221 23.90 -11.33 1.93
N ALA A 222 23.29 -10.57 2.85
CA ALA A 222 23.93 -9.60 3.74
C ALA A 222 24.49 -10.22 5.04
N GLY A 223 24.05 -11.43 5.38
CA GLY A 223 24.49 -12.18 6.57
C GLY A 223 23.46 -12.21 7.70
N GLY A 224 22.23 -11.79 7.41
CA GLY A 224 21.04 -11.91 8.24
C GLY A 224 20.56 -13.34 8.42
N LYS A 225 19.48 -13.48 9.20
CA LYS A 225 18.85 -14.75 9.55
C LYS A 225 17.47 -14.84 8.88
N TYR A 226 17.41 -15.57 7.78
CA TYR A 226 16.13 -16.05 7.24
C TYR A 226 15.59 -17.21 8.09
N ALA A 227 14.32 -17.13 8.46
CA ALA A 227 13.55 -18.22 9.03
C ALA A 227 12.39 -18.58 8.09
N LEU A 228 11.83 -19.78 8.24
CA LEU A 228 10.54 -20.08 7.62
C LEU A 228 9.45 -19.44 8.49
N PRO A 229 8.35 -18.95 7.88
CA PRO A 229 7.20 -18.49 8.64
C PRO A 229 6.74 -19.55 9.64
N VAL A 230 6.40 -19.10 10.85
CA VAL A 230 5.81 -19.94 11.90
C VAL A 230 4.40 -20.35 11.48
N ASP A 231 4.02 -21.57 11.84
CA ASP A 231 2.67 -22.14 11.72
C ASP A 231 2.42 -22.83 13.09
N THR A 232 1.72 -22.15 13.98
CA THR A 232 1.62 -22.50 15.40
C THR A 232 0.73 -23.72 15.63
N ASP A 233 -0.37 -23.88 14.88
CA ASP A 233 -1.31 -25.00 15.01
C ASP A 233 -1.04 -26.17 14.02
N ASP A 234 -0.01 -26.06 13.18
CA ASP A 234 0.38 -27.01 12.13
C ASP A 234 -0.76 -27.25 11.10
N ASN A 235 -1.63 -26.26 10.84
CA ASN A 235 -2.73 -26.40 9.88
C ASN A 235 -2.30 -26.15 8.42
N GLY A 236 -1.10 -25.63 8.21
CA GLY A 236 -0.52 -25.33 6.90
C GLY A 236 -0.72 -23.89 6.44
N VAL A 237 -1.30 -23.03 7.27
CA VAL A 237 -1.37 -21.58 7.10
C VAL A 237 -0.34 -20.96 8.06
N PRO A 238 0.60 -20.15 7.57
CA PRO A 238 1.50 -19.41 8.45
C PRO A 238 0.75 -18.44 9.37
N ASP A 239 1.29 -18.18 10.56
CA ASP A 239 0.68 -17.30 11.58
C ASP A 239 0.30 -15.93 11.01
N TYR A 240 1.17 -15.28 10.22
CA TYR A 240 0.91 -13.96 9.60
C TYR A 240 -0.24 -13.94 8.57
N LEU A 241 -0.82 -15.11 8.27
CA LEU A 241 -1.97 -15.27 7.36
C LEU A 241 -3.14 -16.00 8.06
N ASP A 242 -3.05 -16.27 9.36
CA ASP A 242 -4.02 -17.05 10.12
C ASP A 242 -4.51 -16.32 11.36
N ALA A 243 -5.67 -15.67 11.24
CA ALA A 243 -6.34 -14.94 12.32
C ALA A 243 -6.80 -15.77 13.56
N ASP A 244 -6.36 -17.02 13.71
CA ASP A 244 -6.53 -17.94 14.87
C ASP A 244 -5.30 -18.88 14.91
N ALA A 245 -4.10 -18.29 15.05
CA ALA A 245 -2.81 -18.94 14.84
C ALA A 245 -2.58 -20.18 15.72
N ASP A 246 -3.07 -20.17 16.97
CA ASP A 246 -2.97 -21.33 17.87
C ASP A 246 -4.11 -22.35 17.71
N GLY A 247 -5.11 -22.01 16.90
CA GLY A 247 -6.24 -22.86 16.54
C GLY A 247 -7.16 -23.21 17.71
N ASP A 248 -7.13 -22.47 18.82
CA ASP A 248 -7.99 -22.72 19.99
C ASP A 248 -9.44 -22.27 19.78
N GLY A 249 -9.66 -21.43 18.75
CA GLY A 249 -10.96 -20.98 18.31
C GLY A 249 -11.36 -19.58 18.74
N VAL A 250 -10.37 -18.75 19.02
CA VAL A 250 -10.47 -17.35 19.39
C VAL A 250 -9.58 -16.60 18.41
N SER A 251 -10.05 -15.45 17.93
CA SER A 251 -9.23 -14.74 16.94
C SER A 251 -8.06 -14.04 17.62
N ASP A 252 -6.95 -13.93 16.92
CA ASP A 252 -5.72 -13.31 17.40
C ASP A 252 -5.95 -11.84 17.83
N LEU A 253 -6.73 -11.06 17.05
CA LEU A 253 -7.29 -9.75 17.44
C LEU A 253 -7.91 -9.69 18.85
N ILE A 254 -8.55 -10.77 19.32
CA ILE A 254 -9.15 -10.80 20.66
C ILE A 254 -8.09 -11.16 21.68
N GLU A 255 -7.29 -12.18 21.41
CA GLU A 255 -6.30 -12.68 22.36
C GLU A 255 -5.18 -11.66 22.60
N ALA A 256 -4.77 -10.96 21.55
CA ALA A 256 -3.77 -9.91 21.61
C ALA A 256 -4.25 -8.67 22.38
N PHE A 257 -5.55 -8.35 22.35
CA PHE A 257 -6.04 -7.02 22.76
C PHE A 257 -7.21 -6.99 23.75
N ASP A 258 -7.69 -8.12 24.27
CA ASP A 258 -8.65 -8.17 25.38
C ASP A 258 -7.94 -8.22 26.74
N VAL A 259 -7.55 -7.05 27.23
CA VAL A 259 -6.81 -6.86 28.50
C VAL A 259 -7.68 -7.25 29.70
N ASN A 260 -8.99 -7.12 29.57
CA ASN A 260 -9.93 -7.31 30.66
C ASN A 260 -10.53 -8.74 30.72
N ASN A 261 -10.29 -9.54 29.69
CA ASN A 261 -10.74 -10.91 29.48
C ASN A 261 -12.27 -11.05 29.61
N ASP A 262 -13.02 -10.15 28.97
CA ASP A 262 -14.49 -10.24 28.86
C ASP A 262 -14.98 -10.88 27.54
N GLY A 263 -14.04 -11.36 26.73
CA GLY A 263 -14.26 -12.00 25.45
C GLY A 263 -14.48 -10.99 24.32
N PHE A 264 -13.98 -9.77 24.46
CA PHE A 264 -14.02 -8.73 23.44
C PHE A 264 -12.72 -7.94 23.44
N SER A 265 -12.13 -7.76 22.26
CA SER A 265 -10.99 -6.86 22.08
C SER A 265 -11.31 -5.45 22.64
N ASP A 266 -10.38 -4.92 23.44
CA ASP A 266 -10.48 -3.56 23.98
C ASP A 266 -10.16 -2.50 22.89
N VAL A 267 -9.46 -2.92 21.83
CA VAL A 267 -9.15 -2.12 20.64
C VAL A 267 -10.19 -2.44 19.56
N LYS A 268 -10.61 -1.42 18.82
CA LYS A 268 -11.62 -1.58 17.77
C LYS A 268 -11.07 -1.03 16.47
N PRO A 269 -10.99 -1.85 15.41
CA PRO A 269 -10.59 -1.38 14.09
C PRO A 269 -11.41 -0.17 13.65
N TYR A 270 -10.75 0.78 13.01
CA TYR A 270 -11.33 2.01 12.47
C TYR A 270 -11.79 1.85 11.01
N TYR A 271 -11.35 0.78 10.35
CA TYR A 271 -11.43 0.52 8.91
C TYR A 271 -10.91 1.72 8.12
N GLN A 272 -9.77 2.23 8.58
CA GLN A 272 -9.02 3.33 7.99
C GLN A 272 -7.55 2.95 8.09
N ASP A 273 -6.86 3.23 7.00
CA ASP A 273 -5.41 3.11 6.86
C ASP A 273 -5.01 4.42 6.16
N ASN A 274 -4.49 5.36 6.94
CA ASN A 274 -4.28 6.73 6.47
C ASN A 274 -2.98 6.88 5.67
N ASP A 275 -1.98 6.02 5.87
CA ASP A 275 -0.75 6.07 5.11
C ASP A 275 -0.70 5.01 4.01
N GLY A 276 -1.50 3.95 4.06
CA GLY A 276 -1.69 2.97 2.99
C GLY A 276 -0.77 1.75 3.11
N ASP A 277 -0.37 1.37 4.33
CA ASP A 277 0.57 0.28 4.62
C ASP A 277 -0.10 -1.06 4.98
N GLY A 278 -1.44 -1.10 5.07
CA GLY A 278 -2.21 -2.29 5.45
C GLY A 278 -2.58 -2.38 6.93
N LEU A 279 -1.92 -1.61 7.82
CA LEU A 279 -2.23 -1.63 9.26
C LEU A 279 -3.32 -0.61 9.62
N ASP A 280 -4.42 -1.08 10.20
CA ASP A 280 -5.51 -0.19 10.60
C ASP A 280 -5.05 0.88 11.63
N ASP A 281 -5.46 2.14 11.42
CA ASP A 281 -5.17 3.31 12.26
C ASP A 281 -5.42 3.09 13.77
N ALA A 282 -6.28 2.14 14.15
CA ALA A 282 -6.51 1.78 15.54
C ALA A 282 -5.30 1.09 16.19
N PHE A 283 -4.53 0.33 15.41
CA PHE A 283 -3.33 -0.39 15.83
C PHE A 283 -2.05 0.34 15.43
N ASP A 284 -2.10 1.19 14.41
CA ASP A 284 -0.92 1.89 13.92
C ASP A 284 -0.43 3.00 14.88
N SER A 285 0.90 3.09 15.04
CA SER A 285 1.63 4.12 15.78
C SER A 285 2.54 4.98 14.90
N VAL A 286 2.73 4.59 13.63
CA VAL A 286 3.59 5.17 12.62
C VAL A 286 2.76 5.43 11.34
N ASP A 287 1.78 6.32 11.47
CA ASP A 287 0.91 6.81 10.38
C ASP A 287 1.66 7.71 9.37
N ILE A 288 2.74 7.17 8.81
CA ILE A 288 3.59 7.69 7.74
C ILE A 288 4.29 6.51 7.03
N LYS A 289 4.07 6.34 5.72
CA LYS A 289 4.86 5.43 4.89
C LYS A 289 6.36 5.73 5.04
N SER A 290 7.08 4.82 5.71
CA SER A 290 8.49 4.99 6.04
C SER A 290 9.21 3.65 6.20
N GLY A 291 10.11 3.36 5.26
CA GLY A 291 10.87 2.11 5.16
C GLY A 291 11.96 1.92 6.21
N ASN A 292 11.84 2.56 7.38
CA ASN A 292 12.81 2.38 8.48
C ASN A 292 12.16 2.31 9.87
N CYS A 293 10.82 2.40 9.99
CA CYS A 293 10.15 2.38 11.29
C CYS A 293 8.75 1.76 11.27
N ASN A 294 8.14 1.58 10.10
CA ASN A 294 6.77 1.09 10.01
C ASN A 294 6.54 -0.42 10.22
N PRO A 295 7.47 -1.34 9.88
CA PRO A 295 7.13 -2.78 9.88
C PRO A 295 6.92 -3.40 11.26
N THR A 296 7.10 -2.62 12.32
CA THR A 296 6.82 -3.02 13.72
C THR A 296 5.95 -2.00 14.44
N GLY A 297 5.34 -1.09 13.67
CA GLY A 297 4.73 0.16 14.07
C GLY A 297 3.45 0.05 14.89
N SER A 298 3.16 -1.05 15.59
CA SER A 298 1.92 -1.19 16.36
C SER A 298 1.96 -0.48 17.72
N ASN A 299 0.88 0.24 18.06
CA ASN A 299 0.67 0.95 19.32
C ASN A 299 0.23 0.01 20.47
N CYS A 300 -0.01 -1.27 20.20
CA CYS A 300 -0.68 -2.16 21.12
C CYS A 300 0.28 -3.06 21.92
N VAL A 301 -0.05 -3.25 23.20
CA VAL A 301 0.64 -4.21 24.04
C VAL A 301 -0.02 -5.56 23.85
N LEU A 302 0.60 -6.45 23.06
CA LEU A 302 0.14 -7.84 22.96
C LEU A 302 0.13 -8.46 24.37
N ILE A 303 -0.79 -9.39 24.64
CA ILE A 303 -1.00 -9.93 25.99
C ILE A 303 -0.26 -11.27 26.16
N ASP A 304 0.25 -11.53 27.37
CA ASP A 304 0.70 -12.85 27.85
C ASP A 304 0.11 -13.03 29.26
N PHE A 305 -1.07 -13.64 29.33
CA PHE A 305 -1.85 -13.69 30.57
C PHE A 305 -1.24 -14.64 31.60
N ASN A 306 -0.67 -15.75 31.13
CA ASN A 306 -0.13 -16.79 32.00
C ASN A 306 1.36 -16.57 32.37
N GLN A 307 2.02 -15.58 31.74
CA GLN A 307 3.41 -15.18 31.94
C GLN A 307 4.41 -16.31 31.67
N ASN A 308 4.11 -17.17 30.69
CA ASN A 308 5.02 -18.22 30.26
C ASN A 308 6.06 -17.69 29.23
N GLY A 309 5.90 -16.44 28.77
CA GLY A 309 6.77 -15.83 27.77
C GLY A 309 6.38 -16.16 26.34
N VAL A 310 5.12 -16.52 26.08
CA VAL A 310 4.50 -16.66 24.75
C VAL A 310 3.25 -15.78 24.75
N ARG A 311 3.02 -15.03 23.67
CA ARG A 311 1.81 -14.20 23.56
C ARG A 311 0.57 -15.06 23.42
N ASP A 312 -0.54 -14.61 23.99
CA ASP A 312 -1.77 -15.40 24.12
C ASP A 312 -2.26 -15.95 22.77
N TRP A 313 -2.26 -15.12 21.71
CA TRP A 313 -2.70 -15.44 20.35
C TRP A 313 -1.95 -16.62 19.69
N ARG A 314 -0.75 -16.94 20.17
CA ARG A 314 0.09 -18.08 19.70
C ARG A 314 0.39 -19.10 20.79
N ASP A 315 -0.33 -19.05 21.91
CA ASP A 315 -0.05 -19.89 23.08
C ASP A 315 -1.00 -21.08 23.20
N LEU A 316 -0.60 -22.21 22.60
CA LEU A 316 -1.25 -23.52 22.71
C LEU A 316 -1.49 -24.03 24.15
N SER A 317 -0.82 -23.44 25.15
CA SER A 317 -0.98 -23.80 26.56
C SER A 317 -2.04 -22.97 27.29
N ASN A 318 -2.38 -21.80 26.74
CA ASN A 318 -3.52 -21.03 27.16
C ASN A 318 -4.80 -21.66 26.60
N ARG A 319 -5.92 -21.37 27.24
CA ARG A 319 -7.22 -21.52 26.63
C ARG A 319 -7.93 -20.25 26.98
N TYR A 320 -8.23 -19.40 26.03
CA TYR A 320 -8.81 -18.10 26.35
C TYR A 320 -10.15 -18.28 27.10
N PHE A 321 -10.14 -18.08 28.42
CA PHE A 321 -11.27 -18.38 29.31
C PHE A 321 -12.28 -17.23 29.33
N GLY A 322 -12.94 -16.95 28.20
CA GLY A 322 -13.97 -15.90 28.11
C GLY A 322 -14.97 -16.01 26.95
N VAL A 323 -14.71 -16.90 25.99
CA VAL A 323 -15.19 -16.70 24.62
C VAL A 323 -16.56 -17.32 24.35
N LYS A 324 -17.47 -16.48 23.81
CA LYS A 324 -18.71 -16.91 23.15
C LYS A 324 -18.41 -17.06 21.65
N SER A 325 -18.78 -18.19 21.03
CA SER A 325 -18.77 -18.48 19.56
C SER A 325 -18.32 -17.34 18.60
N PHE A 326 -17.21 -17.48 17.89
CA PHE A 326 -16.76 -16.50 16.88
C PHE A 326 -16.87 -17.04 15.46
N VAL A 327 -17.21 -16.13 14.54
CA VAL A 327 -17.20 -16.33 13.10
C VAL A 327 -16.28 -15.27 12.51
N PHE A 328 -15.11 -15.69 12.04
CA PHE A 328 -14.10 -14.83 11.46
C PHE A 328 -13.86 -15.19 9.98
N PRO A 329 -13.48 -14.22 9.14
CA PRO A 329 -13.09 -14.50 7.77
C PRO A 329 -11.91 -15.50 7.78
N ASN A 330 -11.93 -16.45 6.87
CA ASN A 330 -10.74 -17.20 6.51
C ASN A 330 -10.19 -16.49 5.26
N PRO A 331 -9.08 -15.75 5.41
CA PRO A 331 -8.54 -14.91 4.34
C PRO A 331 -8.31 -15.72 3.05
N LEU A 332 -7.69 -16.89 3.18
CA LEU A 332 -7.24 -17.71 2.05
C LEU A 332 -8.34 -18.38 1.20
N GLU A 333 -9.58 -18.54 1.68
CA GLU A 333 -10.59 -19.35 0.96
C GLU A 333 -11.97 -18.71 0.72
N ASN A 334 -12.14 -17.38 0.80
CA ASN A 334 -13.47 -16.73 0.70
C ASN A 334 -14.52 -17.39 1.63
N GLN A 335 -14.06 -17.87 2.78
CA GLN A 335 -14.84 -18.64 3.74
C GLN A 335 -14.89 -17.89 5.05
N PHE A 336 -15.87 -18.22 5.89
CA PHE A 336 -15.79 -17.88 7.30
C PHE A 336 -15.59 -19.16 8.10
N ARG A 337 -14.63 -19.12 9.02
CA ARG A 337 -14.39 -20.17 10.00
C ARG A 337 -15.32 -19.89 11.18
N LEU A 338 -16.23 -20.82 11.46
CA LEU A 338 -16.97 -20.81 12.71
C LEU A 338 -16.17 -21.64 13.70
N VAL A 339 -15.69 -21.00 14.76
CA VAL A 339 -15.11 -21.71 15.90
C VAL A 339 -15.89 -21.38 17.17
N HIS A 340 -16.03 -22.41 18.00
CA HIS A 340 -16.69 -22.29 19.27
C HIS A 340 -16.08 -23.29 20.27
N PRO A 341 -15.55 -22.82 21.40
CA PRO A 341 -14.79 -23.66 22.33
C PRO A 341 -15.64 -24.74 23.04
N GLU A 342 -16.93 -24.50 23.31
CA GLU A 342 -17.85 -25.52 23.89
C GLU A 342 -18.57 -26.42 22.87
N LEU A 343 -18.33 -26.28 21.56
CA LEU A 343 -19.07 -26.97 20.51
C LEU A 343 -18.66 -28.45 20.50
N LYS A 344 -19.46 -29.28 21.17
CA LYS A 344 -19.18 -30.71 21.30
C LYS A 344 -19.21 -31.37 19.92
N THR A 345 -18.26 -32.25 19.65
CA THR A 345 -18.24 -33.06 18.43
C THR A 345 -19.60 -33.75 18.23
N GLY A 346 -20.32 -33.40 17.16
CA GLY A 346 -21.62 -33.97 16.83
C GLY A 346 -22.84 -33.15 17.30
N GLU A 347 -22.67 -32.05 18.02
CA GLU A 347 -23.77 -31.13 18.35
C GLU A 347 -24.16 -30.30 17.12
N PRO A 348 -25.45 -30.31 16.70
CA PRO A 348 -25.90 -29.48 15.59
C PRO A 348 -25.85 -27.99 15.94
N VAL A 349 -25.30 -27.19 15.05
CA VAL A 349 -25.24 -25.72 15.16
C VAL A 349 -25.92 -25.08 13.97
N ASP A 350 -26.84 -24.16 14.25
CA ASP A 350 -27.59 -23.38 13.28
C ASP A 350 -26.95 -22.00 13.12
N VAL A 351 -26.34 -21.76 11.97
CA VAL A 351 -25.74 -20.47 11.63
C VAL A 351 -26.66 -19.70 10.72
N ARG A 352 -26.93 -18.44 11.04
CA ARG A 352 -27.77 -17.53 10.27
C ARG A 352 -27.04 -16.21 10.04
N ILE A 353 -27.01 -15.74 8.80
CA ILE A 353 -26.43 -14.44 8.45
C ILE A 353 -27.57 -13.53 8.01
N PHE A 354 -27.59 -12.33 8.56
CA PHE A 354 -28.56 -11.28 8.28
C PHE A 354 -27.84 -10.06 7.71
N SER A 355 -28.46 -9.32 6.80
CA SER A 355 -28.03 -7.94 6.53
C SER A 355 -28.31 -7.06 7.74
N ILE A 356 -27.67 -5.89 7.80
CA ILE A 356 -27.82 -4.94 8.92
C ILE A 356 -29.27 -4.49 9.17
N ASP A 357 -30.13 -4.51 8.14
CA ASP A 357 -31.57 -4.21 8.24
C ASP A 357 -32.40 -5.41 8.77
N GLY A 358 -31.77 -6.54 9.07
CA GLY A 358 -32.36 -7.71 9.69
C GLY A 358 -32.97 -8.74 8.73
N LYS A 359 -32.73 -8.61 7.41
CA LYS A 359 -33.17 -9.62 6.44
C LYS A 359 -32.23 -10.83 6.49
N LEU A 360 -32.79 -12.03 6.65
CA LEU A 360 -32.02 -13.27 6.59
C LEU A 360 -31.48 -13.48 5.17
N LEU A 361 -30.17 -13.59 5.04
CA LEU A 361 -29.47 -13.80 3.78
C LEU A 361 -29.02 -15.26 3.62
N PHE A 362 -28.60 -15.89 4.71
CA PHE A 362 -28.07 -17.26 4.68
C PHE A 362 -28.41 -18.02 5.96
N ARG A 363 -28.56 -19.35 5.82
CA ARG A 363 -28.75 -20.28 6.93
C ARG A 363 -28.12 -21.63 6.60
N LYS A 364 -27.31 -22.19 7.52
CA LYS A 364 -26.70 -23.51 7.39
C LYS A 364 -26.68 -24.21 8.75
N GLU A 365 -27.07 -25.49 8.76
CA GLU A 365 -26.89 -26.37 9.92
C GLU A 365 -25.57 -27.13 9.77
N LEU A 366 -24.75 -27.09 10.81
CA LEU A 366 -23.43 -27.70 10.92
C LEU A 366 -23.50 -28.81 11.97
N THR A 367 -22.78 -29.92 11.76
CA THR A 367 -22.88 -31.12 12.65
C THR A 367 -21.53 -31.54 13.26
N SER A 368 -20.48 -30.74 13.12
CA SER A 368 -19.11 -30.96 13.62
C SER A 368 -18.34 -29.64 13.78
N SER A 369 -17.14 -29.66 14.37
CA SER A 369 -16.23 -28.52 14.51
C SER A 369 -14.80 -28.93 14.09
N PRO A 370 -13.96 -28.03 13.54
CA PRO A 370 -14.33 -26.74 12.95
C PRO A 370 -15.04 -26.98 11.61
N ASN A 371 -16.11 -26.23 11.35
CA ASN A 371 -16.89 -26.37 10.12
C ASN A 371 -16.84 -25.07 9.33
N PHE A 372 -16.39 -25.17 8.08
CA PHE A 372 -16.27 -24.01 7.21
C PHE A 372 -17.63 -23.59 6.63
N ILE A 373 -17.86 -22.27 6.64
CA ILE A 373 -19.02 -21.64 6.05
C ILE A 373 -18.57 -20.89 4.81
N GLN A 374 -18.67 -21.58 3.69
CA GLN A 374 -18.68 -20.95 2.37
C GLN A 374 -19.77 -19.89 2.32
N ILE A 375 -19.35 -18.63 2.20
CA ILE A 375 -20.28 -17.53 2.01
C ILE A 375 -20.63 -17.45 0.53
N PRO A 376 -21.92 -17.49 0.15
CA PRO A 376 -22.31 -17.13 -1.19
C PRO A 376 -22.03 -15.64 -1.40
N GLU A 377 -21.34 -15.28 -2.50
CA GLU A 377 -21.04 -13.91 -2.98
C GLU A 377 -21.91 -12.82 -2.32
N PHE A 378 -21.51 -12.36 -1.15
CA PHE A 378 -22.10 -11.19 -0.52
C PHE A 378 -21.35 -9.96 -1.03
N THR A 379 -22.08 -8.86 -1.19
CA THR A 379 -21.48 -7.57 -1.54
C THR A 379 -20.78 -6.98 -0.33
N GLU A 380 -19.93 -5.97 -0.50
CA GLU A 380 -19.45 -5.14 0.62
C GLU A 380 -20.59 -4.70 1.54
N GLY A 381 -20.32 -4.70 2.85
CA GLY A 381 -21.22 -4.20 3.88
C GLY A 381 -21.16 -4.92 5.22
N VAL A 382 -22.00 -4.47 6.15
CA VAL A 382 -22.09 -5.02 7.51
C VAL A 382 -23.17 -6.10 7.58
N TYR A 383 -22.80 -7.27 8.09
CA TYR A 383 -23.67 -8.40 8.30
C TYR A 383 -23.74 -8.76 9.78
N ARG A 384 -24.89 -9.28 10.21
CA ARG A 384 -25.06 -9.85 11.55
C ARG A 384 -25.13 -11.36 11.44
N ILE A 385 -24.24 -12.04 12.14
CA ILE A 385 -24.22 -13.50 12.23
C ILE A 385 -24.83 -13.91 13.58
N LEU A 386 -25.76 -14.86 13.53
CA LEU A 386 -26.32 -15.54 14.68
C LEU A 386 -25.90 -17.01 14.62
N VAL A 387 -25.25 -17.48 15.67
CA VAL A 387 -24.87 -18.88 15.85
C VAL A 387 -25.70 -19.42 17.01
N HIS A 388 -26.46 -20.48 16.76
CA HIS A 388 -27.37 -21.05 17.76
C HIS A 388 -27.19 -22.56 17.86
N SER A 389 -27.12 -23.08 19.08
CA SER A 389 -27.20 -24.50 19.38
C SER A 389 -28.17 -24.73 20.55
N ASP A 390 -28.33 -25.99 20.96
CA ASP A 390 -29.06 -26.32 22.18
C ASP A 390 -28.35 -25.82 23.45
N SER A 391 -27.02 -25.65 23.40
CA SER A 391 -26.18 -25.25 24.53
C SER A 391 -25.87 -23.74 24.58
N PHE A 392 -25.92 -23.02 23.46
CA PHE A 392 -25.56 -21.60 23.42
C PHE A 392 -26.30 -20.80 22.33
N THR A 393 -26.20 -19.48 22.42
CA THR A 393 -26.58 -18.56 21.33
C THR A 393 -25.62 -17.39 21.35
N ASN A 394 -24.97 -17.11 20.22
CA ASN A 394 -24.14 -15.93 20.04
C ASN A 394 -24.56 -15.11 18.82
N THR A 395 -24.34 -13.81 18.89
CA THR A 395 -24.56 -12.86 17.80
C THR A 395 -23.32 -12.00 17.62
N GLN A 396 -22.78 -11.98 16.41
CA GLN A 396 -21.63 -11.19 16.01
C GLN A 396 -22.03 -10.29 14.84
N ASN A 397 -21.36 -9.15 14.66
CA ASN A 397 -21.40 -8.42 13.39
C ASN A 397 -20.06 -8.62 12.68
N ILE A 398 -20.11 -8.88 11.39
CA ILE A 398 -18.93 -8.92 10.51
C ILE A 398 -19.04 -7.78 9.52
N VAL A 399 -17.91 -7.22 9.11
CA VAL A 399 -17.82 -6.26 8.01
C VAL A 399 -17.14 -7.00 6.86
N ILE A 400 -17.68 -6.85 5.65
CA ILE A 400 -17.01 -7.28 4.42
C ILE A 400 -16.67 -5.98 3.69
N ALA A 401 -15.39 -5.61 3.68
CA ALA A 401 -14.82 -4.68 2.71
C ALA A 401 -14.26 -5.52 1.54
N ARG A 402 -14.21 -4.95 0.34
CA ARG A 402 -13.61 -5.50 -0.89
C ARG A 402 -13.19 -4.34 -1.76
#